data_AF-Q1D8B2-F1
#
_entry.id   AF-Q1D8B2-F1
#
_cell.length_a   1.000
_cell.length_b   1.000
_cell.length_c   1.000
_cell.angle_alpha   90.00
_cell.angle_beta   90.00
_cell.angle_gamma   90.00
#
_symmetry.space_group_name_H-M   'P 1'
#
loop_
_entity.id
_entity.type
_entity.pdbx_description
1 polymer ?
#
loop_
_entity_poly.entity_id
_entity_poly.type
_entity_poly.pdbx_seq_one_letter_code
_entity_poly.pdbx_strand_id
1 'polypeptide(L)'
;MIRVAPSELELLTLARAIVGLGQYAPVEDLLRNRHAVPAKFSPGAMQVLRDTLAKGSVMALARCGGWRQQLTVRDGQARTGRLWERHAPPLLRFSPLTFHVLKWLLEQPLTKHGAMPLEVDGTPTLADELILFLCCRLVAGTPCAPTLGAQHLFRRSALCWLGFPEQFGTHRPEFDATAFAPLLADGAWLLEALRLELVLRWRGLEESKRHIASPEDALALGTAQEAVLAAFLDAVDGAGRRDLAGFLLEAARPLLEQPATRWVEGLSSSATLSSRATAARAAAAFLRALGRLSRWDAEHRAVRFFDDDYDAAQHLLSEWNAFGEAGFRRAEDHARQLATALTSASGASATPPPSSAGSAS
;
A
#
# COMPACT_ATOMS: atom_id res chain seq x y z
N MET A 1 -24.17 -32.77 -0.01
CA MET A 1 -22.81 -32.40 -0.48
C MET A 1 -22.96 -31.89 -1.91
N ILE A 2 -22.66 -30.61 -2.18
CA ILE A 2 -22.78 -30.04 -3.52
C ILE A 2 -21.63 -30.60 -4.37
N ARG A 3 -21.94 -31.29 -5.48
CA ARG A 3 -20.93 -31.75 -6.44
C ARG A 3 -20.57 -30.58 -7.35
N VAL A 4 -19.27 -30.35 -7.54
CA VAL A 4 -18.71 -29.22 -8.28
C VAL A 4 -17.73 -29.79 -9.30
N ALA A 5 -17.71 -29.25 -10.53
CA ALA A 5 -16.80 -29.70 -11.57
C ALA A 5 -15.33 -29.34 -11.22
N PRO A 6 -14.32 -30.05 -11.75
CA PRO A 6 -12.92 -29.75 -11.45
C PRO A 6 -12.51 -28.30 -11.72
N SER A 7 -12.92 -27.70 -12.84
CA SER A 7 -12.61 -26.31 -13.17
C SER A 7 -13.32 -25.29 -12.29
N GLU A 8 -14.52 -25.61 -11.79
CA GLU A 8 -15.20 -24.78 -10.78
C GLU A 8 -14.49 -24.88 -9.42
N LEU A 9 -13.94 -26.05 -9.08
CA LEU A 9 -13.16 -26.25 -7.86
C LEU A 9 -11.86 -25.44 -7.87
N GLU A 10 -11.18 -25.30 -9.00
CA GLU A 10 -9.99 -24.45 -9.14
C GLU A 10 -10.31 -22.99 -8.81
N LEU A 11 -11.42 -22.44 -9.33
CA LEU A 11 -11.84 -21.06 -9.03
C LEU A 11 -12.24 -20.89 -7.57
N LEU A 12 -12.96 -21.86 -6.99
CA LEU A 12 -13.28 -21.83 -5.57
C LEU A 12 -12.01 -21.93 -4.70
N THR A 13 -10.99 -22.65 -5.15
CA THR A 13 -9.69 -22.75 -4.48
C THR A 13 -8.95 -21.41 -4.52
N LEU A 14 -8.90 -20.77 -5.69
CA LEU A 14 -8.34 -19.43 -5.83
C LEU A 14 -9.10 -18.40 -4.96
N ALA A 15 -10.44 -18.42 -5.00
CA ALA A 15 -11.27 -17.51 -4.21
C ALA A 15 -11.00 -17.67 -2.70
N ARG A 16 -10.89 -18.92 -2.20
CA ARG A 16 -10.51 -19.20 -0.80
C ARG A 16 -9.12 -18.66 -0.47
N ALA A 17 -8.16 -18.78 -1.37
CA ALA A 17 -6.81 -18.28 -1.15
C ALA A 17 -6.76 -16.74 -1.06
N ILE A 18 -7.47 -16.04 -1.96
CA ILE A 18 -7.57 -14.56 -1.96
C ILE A 18 -8.10 -14.05 -0.61
N VAL A 19 -9.16 -14.67 -0.09
CA VAL A 19 -9.74 -14.31 1.21
C VAL A 19 -9.00 -14.92 2.41
N GLY A 20 -7.86 -15.58 2.18
CA GLY A 20 -6.98 -16.14 3.23
C GLY A 20 -7.49 -17.41 3.90
N LEU A 21 -8.50 -18.09 3.35
CA LEU A 21 -8.99 -19.39 3.82
C LEU A 21 -8.19 -20.58 3.26
N GLY A 22 -7.34 -20.36 2.26
CA GLY A 22 -6.46 -21.36 1.65
C GLY A 22 -4.97 -21.06 1.85
N GLN A 23 -4.13 -22.06 1.62
CA GLN A 23 -2.66 -21.89 1.54
C GLN A 23 -2.28 -21.33 0.16
N TYR A 24 -1.17 -20.57 0.09
CA TYR A 24 -0.67 -20.00 -1.18
C TYR A 24 -0.02 -21.05 -2.09
N ALA A 25 0.75 -21.99 -1.56
CA ALA A 25 1.51 -22.95 -2.37
C ALA A 25 0.67 -23.72 -3.42
N PRO A 26 -0.55 -24.21 -3.11
CA PRO A 26 -1.42 -24.84 -4.11
C PRO A 26 -1.98 -23.88 -5.17
N VAL A 27 -1.94 -22.57 -4.92
CA VAL A 27 -2.53 -21.53 -5.78
C VAL A 27 -1.48 -20.92 -6.70
N GLU A 28 -0.21 -20.99 -6.32
CA GLU A 28 0.89 -20.55 -7.16
C GLU A 28 0.89 -21.26 -8.53
N ASP A 29 0.65 -22.58 -8.55
CA ASP A 29 0.52 -23.34 -9.78
C ASP A 29 -0.68 -22.91 -10.62
N LEU A 30 -1.79 -22.54 -9.97
CA LEU A 30 -2.99 -22.02 -10.64
C LEU A 30 -2.74 -20.68 -11.32
N LEU A 31 -1.92 -19.81 -10.71
CA LEU A 31 -1.59 -18.49 -11.27
C LEU A 31 -0.49 -18.55 -12.33
N ARG A 32 0.39 -19.56 -12.28
CA ARG A 32 1.49 -19.76 -13.24
C ARG A 32 1.01 -20.38 -14.55
N ASN A 33 -0.04 -21.18 -14.50
CA ASN A 33 -0.53 -21.95 -15.63
C ASN A 33 -1.85 -21.38 -16.17
N ARG A 34 -2.20 -21.78 -17.39
CA ARG A 34 -3.48 -21.42 -18.00
C ARG A 34 -4.49 -22.53 -17.73
N HIS A 35 -5.62 -22.17 -17.12
CA HIS A 35 -6.71 -23.09 -16.81
C HIS A 35 -7.94 -22.79 -17.67
N ALA A 36 -8.68 -23.84 -18.01
CA ALA A 36 -9.94 -23.70 -18.73
C ALA A 36 -11.07 -23.43 -17.72
N VAL A 37 -11.56 -22.19 -17.69
CA VAL A 37 -12.68 -21.82 -16.80
C VAL A 37 -14.00 -21.94 -17.58
N PRO A 38 -15.05 -22.55 -16.99
CA PRO A 38 -16.33 -22.67 -17.67
C PRO A 38 -16.94 -21.30 -17.94
N ALA A 39 -17.61 -21.16 -19.09
CA ALA A 39 -18.30 -19.92 -19.45
C ALA A 39 -19.41 -19.54 -18.45
N LYS A 40 -20.01 -20.54 -17.78
CA LYS A 40 -21.05 -20.36 -16.77
C LYS A 40 -20.78 -21.28 -15.58
N PHE A 41 -20.95 -20.75 -14.38
CA PHE A 41 -20.93 -21.53 -13.15
C PHE A 41 -22.26 -22.23 -12.94
N SER A 42 -22.21 -23.47 -12.46
CA SER A 42 -23.40 -24.14 -11.94
C SER A 42 -23.99 -23.34 -10.78
N PRO A 43 -25.32 -23.37 -10.57
CA PRO A 43 -25.95 -22.65 -9.46
C PRO A 43 -25.35 -23.03 -8.09
N GLY A 44 -24.99 -24.30 -7.91
CA GLY A 44 -24.33 -24.79 -6.71
C GLY A 44 -22.94 -24.19 -6.50
N ALA A 45 -22.08 -24.19 -7.52
CA ALA A 45 -20.75 -23.59 -7.43
C ALA A 45 -20.82 -22.08 -7.19
N MET A 46 -21.75 -21.38 -7.84
CA MET A 46 -21.99 -19.96 -7.62
C MET A 46 -22.44 -19.66 -6.19
N GLN A 47 -23.32 -20.49 -5.61
CA GLN A 47 -23.70 -20.35 -4.20
C GLN A 47 -22.50 -20.53 -3.28
N VAL A 48 -21.66 -21.55 -3.52
CA VAL A 48 -20.44 -21.77 -2.73
C VAL A 48 -19.45 -20.61 -2.89
N LEU A 49 -19.33 -20.03 -4.08
CA LEU A 49 -18.48 -18.86 -4.31
C LEU A 49 -18.98 -17.66 -3.50
N ARG A 50 -20.30 -17.35 -3.56
CA ARG A 50 -20.91 -16.27 -2.78
C ARG A 50 -20.70 -16.45 -1.28
N ASP A 51 -20.93 -17.65 -0.77
CA ASP A 51 -20.69 -18.00 0.63
C ASP A 51 -19.21 -17.83 1.01
N THR A 52 -18.29 -18.25 0.13
CA THR A 52 -16.85 -18.14 0.33
C THR A 52 -16.40 -16.69 0.39
N LEU A 53 -16.85 -15.85 -0.55
CA LEU A 53 -16.53 -14.43 -0.58
C LEU A 53 -17.12 -13.71 0.64
N ALA A 54 -18.40 -13.94 0.96
CA ALA A 54 -19.04 -13.29 2.09
C ALA A 54 -18.35 -13.63 3.43
N LYS A 55 -18.20 -14.92 3.75
CA LYS A 55 -17.59 -15.37 5.02
C LYS A 55 -16.09 -15.10 5.05
N GLY A 56 -15.43 -15.33 3.92
CA GLY A 56 -13.99 -15.12 3.76
C GLY A 56 -13.59 -13.65 3.90
N SER A 57 -14.32 -12.72 3.29
CA SER A 57 -14.04 -11.28 3.43
C SER A 57 -14.18 -10.82 4.86
N VAL A 58 -15.19 -11.27 5.61
CA VAL A 58 -15.31 -10.95 7.05
C VAL A 58 -14.11 -11.48 7.83
N MET A 59 -13.68 -12.72 7.58
CA MET A 59 -12.50 -13.29 8.23
C MET A 59 -11.20 -12.57 7.84
N ALA A 60 -11.07 -12.16 6.57
CA ALA A 60 -9.94 -11.39 6.08
C ALA A 60 -9.86 -10.04 6.79
N LEU A 61 -10.97 -9.29 6.83
CA LEU A 61 -11.06 -8.00 7.51
C LEU A 61 -10.77 -8.10 9.01
N ALA A 62 -11.27 -9.16 9.67
CA ALA A 62 -10.91 -9.43 11.05
C ALA A 62 -9.39 -9.56 11.18
N ARG A 63 -8.76 -10.45 10.39
CA ARG A 63 -7.30 -10.70 10.42
C ARG A 63 -6.45 -9.47 10.08
N CYS A 64 -6.91 -8.63 9.17
CA CYS A 64 -6.23 -7.39 8.77
C CYS A 64 -6.24 -6.30 9.85
N GLY A 65 -6.95 -6.50 10.97
CA GLY A 65 -6.96 -5.57 12.10
C GLY A 65 -8.34 -5.38 12.74
N GLY A 66 -9.42 -5.78 12.07
CA GLY A 66 -10.79 -5.53 12.54
C GLY A 66 -11.15 -6.16 13.90
N TRP A 67 -10.42 -7.20 14.34
CA TRP A 67 -10.62 -7.81 15.67
C TRP A 67 -10.02 -7.00 16.83
N ARG A 68 -9.09 -6.08 16.53
CA ARG A 68 -8.40 -5.31 17.56
C ARG A 68 -9.30 -4.21 18.10
N GLN A 69 -9.15 -3.93 19.39
CA GLN A 69 -9.70 -2.71 19.95
C GLN A 69 -8.89 -1.54 19.42
N GLN A 70 -9.58 -0.63 18.73
CA GLN A 70 -9.00 0.60 18.19
C GLN A 70 -9.94 1.75 18.52
N LEU A 71 -9.34 2.91 18.69
CA LEU A 71 -10.03 4.19 18.79
C LEU A 71 -10.06 4.82 17.39
N THR A 72 -11.20 5.34 16.97
CA THR A 72 -11.39 5.96 15.65
C THR A 72 -12.25 7.20 15.78
N VAL A 73 -12.03 8.20 14.93
CA VAL A 73 -12.86 9.42 14.91
C VAL A 73 -13.97 9.23 13.88
N ARG A 74 -15.21 9.51 14.25
CA ARG A 74 -16.34 9.57 13.31
C ARG A 74 -17.29 10.67 13.73
N ASP A 75 -17.62 11.56 12.79
CA ASP A 75 -18.50 12.71 13.02
C ASP A 75 -18.02 13.55 14.23
N GLY A 76 -16.71 13.77 14.33
CA GLY A 76 -16.04 14.47 15.45
C GLY A 76 -15.95 13.67 16.75
N GLN A 77 -16.60 12.51 16.86
CA GLN A 77 -16.65 11.72 18.09
C GLN A 77 -15.67 10.54 18.05
N ALA A 78 -14.87 10.42 19.11
CA ALA A 78 -14.00 9.26 19.29
C ALA A 78 -14.82 8.03 19.72
N ARG A 79 -14.61 6.90 19.05
CA ARG A 79 -15.24 5.61 19.37
C ARG A 79 -14.20 4.53 19.55
N THR A 80 -14.25 3.83 20.67
CA THR A 80 -13.40 2.67 20.95
C THR A 80 -14.18 1.39 20.75
N GLY A 81 -13.52 0.37 20.20
CA GLY A 81 -14.06 -0.98 20.15
C GLY A 81 -13.38 -1.78 19.05
N ARG A 82 -13.87 -2.98 18.81
CA ARG A 82 -13.58 -3.76 17.60
C ARG A 82 -14.38 -3.20 16.42
N LEU A 83 -14.02 -3.57 15.20
CA LEU A 83 -14.68 -3.01 14.01
C LEU A 83 -16.21 -3.18 14.04
N TRP A 84 -16.71 -4.35 14.44
CA TRP A 84 -18.15 -4.65 14.55
C TRP A 84 -18.82 -4.07 15.79
N GLU A 85 -18.05 -3.56 16.76
CA GLU A 85 -18.58 -2.81 17.91
C GLU A 85 -18.73 -1.32 17.55
N ARG A 86 -17.88 -0.81 16.65
CA ARG A 86 -17.88 0.60 16.20
C ARG A 86 -18.84 0.84 15.03
N HIS A 87 -19.03 -0.16 14.16
CA HIS A 87 -19.82 -0.06 12.94
C HIS A 87 -20.87 -1.15 12.86
N ALA A 88 -22.06 -0.81 12.35
CA ALA A 88 -23.02 -1.81 11.92
C ALA A 88 -22.40 -2.69 10.81
N PRO A 89 -22.68 -4.00 10.76
CA PRO A 89 -22.13 -4.87 9.73
C PRO A 89 -22.44 -4.35 8.31
N PRO A 90 -21.43 -3.98 7.52
CA PRO A 90 -21.66 -3.43 6.19
C PRO A 90 -22.14 -4.53 5.24
N LEU A 91 -23.07 -4.18 4.34
CA LEU A 91 -23.50 -5.09 3.29
C LEU A 91 -22.47 -5.09 2.16
N LEU A 92 -21.57 -6.08 2.15
CA LEU A 92 -20.63 -6.29 1.06
C LEU A 92 -21.34 -6.82 -0.18
N ARG A 93 -21.55 -5.95 -1.18
CA ARG A 93 -22.17 -6.30 -2.47
C ARG A 93 -21.10 -6.54 -3.52
N PHE A 94 -20.76 -7.80 -3.77
CA PHE A 94 -19.89 -8.18 -4.88
C PHE A 94 -20.62 -8.02 -6.20
N SER A 95 -20.01 -7.34 -7.17
CA SER A 95 -20.56 -7.21 -8.52
C SER A 95 -20.05 -8.35 -9.43
N PRO A 96 -20.55 -8.46 -10.67
CA PRO A 96 -19.99 -9.40 -11.65
C PRO A 96 -18.48 -9.25 -11.85
N LEU A 97 -17.92 -8.06 -11.61
CA LEU A 97 -16.49 -7.76 -11.72
C LEU A 97 -15.64 -8.72 -10.91
N THR A 98 -16.02 -9.01 -9.65
CA THR A 98 -15.29 -9.98 -8.82
C THR A 98 -15.18 -11.34 -9.49
N PHE A 99 -16.26 -11.82 -10.12
CA PHE A 99 -16.24 -13.08 -10.84
C PHE A 99 -15.34 -13.03 -12.09
N HIS A 100 -15.38 -11.92 -12.84
CA HIS A 100 -14.52 -11.72 -14.00
C HIS A 100 -13.02 -11.67 -13.63
N VAL A 101 -12.67 -11.02 -12.51
CA VAL A 101 -11.30 -11.02 -11.96
C VAL A 101 -10.85 -12.45 -11.64
N LEU A 102 -11.66 -13.21 -10.90
CA LEU A 102 -11.33 -14.59 -10.53
C LEU A 102 -11.15 -15.50 -11.75
N LYS A 103 -12.03 -15.35 -12.75
CA LYS A 103 -11.93 -16.07 -14.02
C LYS A 103 -10.64 -15.70 -14.75
N TRP A 104 -10.35 -14.40 -14.89
CA TRP A 104 -9.15 -13.92 -15.57
C TRP A 104 -7.86 -14.41 -14.91
N LEU A 105 -7.78 -14.38 -13.58
CA LEU A 105 -6.62 -14.87 -12.82
C LEU A 105 -6.31 -16.35 -13.08
N LEU A 106 -7.30 -17.17 -13.42
CA LEU A 106 -7.12 -18.58 -13.78
C LEU A 106 -6.85 -18.79 -15.27
N GLU A 107 -7.45 -17.98 -16.13
CA GLU A 107 -7.28 -18.11 -17.58
C GLU A 107 -5.95 -17.55 -18.08
N GLN A 108 -5.31 -16.66 -17.30
CA GLN A 108 -4.06 -16.02 -17.68
C GLN A 108 -2.87 -16.57 -16.87
N PRO A 109 -1.81 -17.07 -17.54
CA PRO A 109 -0.57 -17.43 -16.86
C PRO A 109 0.19 -16.16 -16.46
N LEU A 110 0.09 -15.75 -15.20
CA LEU A 110 0.58 -14.45 -14.73
C LEU A 110 2.10 -14.31 -14.73
N THR A 111 2.84 -15.40 -14.84
CA THR A 111 4.32 -15.39 -14.92
C THR A 111 4.84 -15.31 -16.35
N LYS A 112 3.95 -15.37 -17.36
CA LYS A 112 4.32 -15.30 -18.77
C LYS A 112 4.00 -13.91 -19.32
N HIS A 113 4.82 -13.43 -20.24
CA HIS A 113 4.54 -12.19 -20.96
C HIS A 113 3.28 -12.36 -21.85
N GLY A 114 2.54 -11.26 -22.04
CA GLY A 114 1.40 -11.22 -22.95
C GLY A 114 0.08 -11.75 -22.37
N ALA A 115 -0.11 -11.66 -21.04
CA ALA A 115 -1.43 -11.86 -20.46
C ALA A 115 -2.45 -10.91 -21.10
N MET A 116 -3.63 -11.43 -21.43
CA MET A 116 -4.67 -10.61 -22.04
C MET A 116 -5.13 -9.52 -21.09
N PRO A 117 -5.48 -8.31 -21.57
CA PRO A 117 -6.08 -7.28 -20.74
C PRO A 117 -7.35 -7.78 -20.04
N LEU A 118 -7.49 -7.44 -18.77
CA LEU A 118 -8.73 -7.61 -18.02
C LEU A 118 -9.70 -6.48 -18.40
N GLU A 119 -10.53 -6.76 -19.40
CA GLU A 119 -11.58 -5.84 -19.87
C GLU A 119 -12.87 -6.11 -19.11
N VAL A 120 -13.16 -5.26 -18.12
CA VAL A 120 -14.41 -5.30 -17.36
C VAL A 120 -14.93 -3.87 -17.23
N ASP A 121 -16.15 -3.67 -17.68
CA ASP A 121 -16.85 -2.40 -17.53
C ASP A 121 -17.48 -2.26 -16.14
N GLY A 122 -17.59 -1.02 -15.68
CA GLY A 122 -18.27 -0.67 -14.44
C GLY A 122 -17.36 -0.06 -13.38
N THR A 123 -18.00 0.53 -12.37
CA THR A 123 -17.33 1.07 -11.19
C THR A 123 -17.28 -0.02 -10.12
N PRO A 124 -16.10 -0.36 -9.58
CA PRO A 124 -15.99 -1.33 -8.49
C PRO A 124 -16.84 -0.91 -7.29
N THR A 125 -17.54 -1.88 -6.68
CA THR A 125 -18.12 -1.65 -5.35
C THR A 125 -17.03 -1.73 -4.28
N LEU A 126 -17.33 -1.33 -3.03
CA LEU A 126 -16.41 -1.52 -1.91
C LEU A 126 -15.99 -2.99 -1.71
N ALA A 127 -16.88 -3.94 -2.03
CA ALA A 127 -16.58 -5.36 -1.94
C ALA A 127 -15.61 -5.79 -3.04
N ASP A 128 -15.78 -5.26 -4.25
CA ASP A 128 -14.86 -5.49 -5.36
C ASP A 128 -13.47 -4.88 -5.09
N GLU A 129 -13.42 -3.64 -4.57
CA GLU A 129 -12.18 -2.97 -4.14
C GLU A 129 -11.40 -3.81 -3.11
N LEU A 130 -12.09 -4.36 -2.11
CA LEU A 130 -11.49 -5.28 -1.15
C LEU A 130 -10.91 -6.52 -1.86
N ILE A 131 -11.62 -7.13 -2.81
CA ILE A 131 -11.11 -8.29 -3.54
C ILE A 131 -9.89 -7.94 -4.39
N LEU A 132 -9.89 -6.80 -5.08
CA LEU A 132 -8.73 -6.33 -5.83
C LEU A 132 -7.51 -6.15 -4.91
N PHE A 133 -7.71 -5.50 -3.75
CA PHE A 133 -6.67 -5.35 -2.73
C PHE A 133 -6.14 -6.72 -2.24
N LEU A 134 -7.04 -7.66 -1.96
CA LEU A 134 -6.64 -9.00 -1.51
C LEU A 134 -5.94 -9.82 -2.60
N CYS A 135 -6.23 -9.57 -3.89
CA CYS A 135 -5.48 -10.15 -4.99
C CYS A 135 -4.07 -9.58 -5.06
N CYS A 136 -3.88 -8.25 -4.92
CA CYS A 136 -2.55 -7.65 -4.79
C CYS A 136 -1.78 -8.25 -3.60
N ARG A 137 -2.45 -8.43 -2.46
CA ARG A 137 -1.87 -9.08 -1.28
C ARG A 137 -1.42 -10.51 -1.55
N LEU A 138 -2.23 -11.28 -2.29
CA LEU A 138 -1.92 -12.68 -2.64
C LEU A 138 -0.65 -12.78 -3.49
N VAL A 139 -0.44 -11.87 -4.44
CA VAL A 139 0.69 -11.93 -5.38
C VAL A 139 1.90 -11.11 -4.94
N ALA A 140 1.81 -10.39 -3.82
CA ALA A 140 2.87 -9.50 -3.35
C ALA A 140 4.20 -10.25 -3.16
N GLY A 141 5.28 -9.75 -3.76
CA GLY A 141 6.60 -10.36 -3.70
C GLY A 141 6.78 -11.61 -4.58
N THR A 142 5.80 -11.93 -5.43
CA THR A 142 5.85 -13.07 -6.35
C THR A 142 6.07 -12.60 -7.79
N PRO A 143 6.52 -13.47 -8.71
CA PRO A 143 6.65 -13.13 -10.14
C PRO A 143 5.31 -12.79 -10.83
N CYS A 144 4.16 -13.04 -10.19
CA CYS A 144 2.83 -12.73 -10.74
C CYS A 144 2.44 -11.25 -10.59
N ALA A 145 3.05 -10.52 -9.64
CA ALA A 145 2.67 -9.15 -9.31
C ALA A 145 2.73 -8.17 -10.49
N PRO A 146 3.79 -8.17 -11.35
CA PRO A 146 3.87 -7.22 -12.47
C PRO A 146 2.72 -7.37 -13.48
N THR A 147 2.33 -8.61 -13.78
CA THR A 147 1.23 -8.88 -14.72
C THR A 147 -0.12 -8.43 -14.19
N LEU A 148 -0.33 -8.55 -12.88
CA LEU A 148 -1.51 -8.02 -12.19
C LEU A 148 -1.49 -6.49 -12.16
N GLY A 149 -0.35 -5.88 -11.83
CA GLY A 149 -0.17 -4.42 -11.81
C GLY A 149 -0.30 -3.75 -13.18
N ALA A 150 -0.04 -4.46 -14.28
CA ALA A 150 -0.25 -3.96 -15.63
C ALA A 150 -1.75 -3.76 -15.96
N GLN A 151 -2.65 -4.45 -15.26
CA GLN A 151 -4.09 -4.40 -15.54
C GLN A 151 -4.70 -3.06 -15.15
N HIS A 152 -5.43 -2.45 -16.08
CA HIS A 152 -6.07 -1.14 -15.90
C HIS A 152 -7.04 -1.12 -14.71
N LEU A 153 -7.76 -2.23 -14.48
CA LEU A 153 -8.69 -2.34 -13.36
C LEU A 153 -8.01 -2.15 -11.99
N PHE A 154 -6.84 -2.76 -11.80
CA PHE A 154 -6.07 -2.62 -10.56
C PHE A 154 -5.43 -1.23 -10.45
N ARG A 155 -4.99 -0.66 -11.59
CA ARG A 155 -4.43 0.71 -11.63
C ARG A 155 -5.46 1.80 -11.33
N ARG A 156 -6.76 1.54 -11.49
CA ARG A 156 -7.83 2.47 -11.11
C ARG A 156 -8.22 2.39 -9.63
N SER A 157 -7.85 1.32 -8.94
CA SER A 157 -8.18 1.14 -7.52
C SER A 157 -7.25 1.96 -6.64
N ALA A 158 -7.78 3.01 -6.01
CA ALA A 158 -7.04 3.81 -5.03
C ALA A 158 -6.58 2.95 -3.84
N LEU A 159 -7.36 1.94 -3.45
CA LEU A 159 -7.03 1.03 -2.36
C LEU A 159 -5.85 0.12 -2.70
N CYS A 160 -5.79 -0.42 -3.92
CA CYS A 160 -4.65 -1.23 -4.37
C CYS A 160 -3.36 -0.38 -4.39
N TRP A 161 -3.42 0.83 -4.91
CA TRP A 161 -2.29 1.75 -4.91
C TRP A 161 -1.84 2.15 -3.49
N LEU A 162 -2.79 2.35 -2.56
CA LEU A 162 -2.46 2.66 -1.17
C LEU A 162 -1.73 1.50 -0.47
N GLY A 163 -2.06 0.25 -0.80
CA GLY A 163 -1.44 -0.93 -0.17
C GLY A 163 -0.19 -1.46 -0.85
N PHE A 164 -0.08 -1.30 -2.17
CA PHE A 164 0.89 -2.00 -3.02
C PHE A 164 1.43 -1.15 -4.17
N PRO A 165 1.90 0.09 -3.94
CA PRO A 165 2.36 0.96 -5.03
C PRO A 165 3.51 0.34 -5.84
N GLU A 166 4.32 -0.53 -5.23
CA GLU A 166 5.43 -1.24 -5.89
C GLU A 166 5.00 -2.24 -6.97
N GLN A 167 3.75 -2.73 -6.93
CA GLN A 167 3.28 -3.72 -7.90
C GLN A 167 2.99 -3.12 -9.27
N PHE A 168 2.87 -1.80 -9.36
CA PHE A 168 2.49 -1.08 -10.57
C PHE A 168 3.71 -0.59 -11.39
N GLY A 169 4.93 -0.97 -10.98
CA GLY A 169 6.15 -0.73 -11.75
C GLY A 169 6.38 0.75 -12.04
N THR A 170 6.55 1.08 -13.33
CA THR A 170 6.81 2.46 -13.80
C THR A 170 5.55 3.28 -14.03
N HIS A 171 4.36 2.68 -13.86
CA HIS A 171 3.11 3.41 -13.98
C HIS A 171 3.00 4.46 -12.87
N ARG A 172 2.28 5.54 -13.18
CA ARG A 172 1.90 6.54 -12.18
C ARG A 172 0.41 6.38 -11.88
N PRO A 173 -0.03 6.64 -10.64
CA PRO A 173 -1.45 6.73 -10.36
C PRO A 173 -2.06 7.85 -11.21
N GLU A 174 -3.14 7.54 -11.93
CA GLU A 174 -3.89 8.46 -12.76
C GLU A 174 -5.11 9.01 -12.00
N PHE A 175 -4.93 9.30 -10.71
CA PHE A 175 -6.00 9.80 -9.84
C PHE A 175 -5.49 10.84 -8.84
N ASP A 176 -6.44 11.61 -8.30
CA ASP A 176 -6.25 12.59 -7.24
C ASP A 176 -7.00 12.17 -5.96
N ALA A 177 -7.17 13.12 -5.03
CA ALA A 177 -7.89 12.90 -3.77
C ALA A 177 -9.33 12.39 -3.95
N THR A 178 -10.00 12.72 -5.07
CA THR A 178 -11.40 12.35 -5.31
C THR A 178 -11.57 10.85 -5.51
N ALA A 179 -10.53 10.13 -5.93
CA ALA A 179 -10.58 8.67 -6.06
C ALA A 179 -10.72 7.95 -4.71
N PHE A 180 -10.37 8.60 -3.60
CA PHE A 180 -10.61 8.06 -2.26
C PHE A 180 -12.01 8.39 -1.72
N ALA A 181 -12.79 9.26 -2.38
CA ALA A 181 -14.10 9.68 -1.88
C ALA A 181 -15.06 8.50 -1.60
N PRO A 182 -15.18 7.47 -2.47
CA PRO A 182 -16.01 6.30 -2.17
C PRO A 182 -15.53 5.52 -0.92
N LEU A 183 -14.21 5.45 -0.72
CA LEU A 183 -13.60 4.80 0.43
C LEU A 183 -13.77 5.61 1.71
N LEU A 184 -13.93 6.93 1.65
CA LEU A 184 -14.06 7.78 2.83
C LEU A 184 -15.51 8.07 3.23
N ALA A 185 -16.42 8.12 2.25
CA ALA A 185 -17.84 8.34 2.52
C ALA A 185 -18.47 7.12 3.21
N ASP A 186 -18.64 6.02 2.48
CA ASP A 186 -19.31 4.81 2.97
C ASP A 186 -18.32 3.69 3.36
N GLY A 187 -17.08 3.82 2.91
CA GLY A 187 -16.05 2.79 3.03
C GLY A 187 -15.05 2.97 4.16
N ALA A 188 -15.16 4.00 5.01
CA ALA A 188 -14.03 4.35 5.91
C ALA A 188 -13.69 3.22 6.89
N TRP A 189 -14.70 2.44 7.29
CA TRP A 189 -14.55 1.24 8.10
C TRP A 189 -13.61 0.20 7.45
N LEU A 190 -13.52 0.16 6.11
CA LEU A 190 -12.62 -0.72 5.38
C LEU A 190 -11.16 -0.31 5.61
N LEU A 191 -10.86 0.99 5.54
CA LEU A 191 -9.52 1.50 5.84
C LEU A 191 -9.15 1.29 7.31
N GLU A 192 -10.10 1.48 8.23
CA GLU A 192 -9.90 1.13 9.65
C GLU A 192 -9.57 -0.36 9.83
N ALA A 193 -10.31 -1.24 9.14
CA ALA A 193 -10.10 -2.69 9.19
C ALA A 193 -8.74 -3.10 8.63
N LEU A 194 -8.26 -2.39 7.60
CA LEU A 194 -7.00 -2.65 6.91
C LEU A 194 -5.80 -1.96 7.57
N ARG A 195 -6.00 -1.16 8.62
CA ARG A 195 -4.96 -0.35 9.25
C ARG A 195 -3.70 -1.15 9.58
N LEU A 196 -3.82 -2.31 10.24
CA LEU A 196 -2.66 -3.13 10.60
C LEU A 196 -1.97 -3.70 9.35
N GLU A 197 -2.73 -4.15 8.36
CA GLU A 197 -2.16 -4.59 7.08
C GLU A 197 -1.38 -3.45 6.41
N LEU A 198 -1.94 -2.25 6.34
CA LEU A 198 -1.26 -1.07 5.78
C LEU A 198 0.02 -0.71 6.55
N VAL A 199 0.03 -0.81 7.89
CA VAL A 199 1.27 -0.64 8.69
C VAL A 199 2.35 -1.62 8.22
N LEU A 200 1.99 -2.90 8.13
CA LEU A 200 2.94 -3.95 7.75
C LEU A 200 3.41 -3.80 6.31
N ARG A 201 2.51 -3.44 5.39
CA ARG A 201 2.82 -3.22 3.97
C ARG A 201 3.76 -2.04 3.76
N TRP A 202 3.45 -0.89 4.33
CA TRP A 202 4.31 0.29 4.19
C TRP A 202 5.67 0.08 4.84
N ARG A 203 5.74 -0.60 5.98
CA ARG A 203 7.02 -0.98 6.58
C ARG A 203 7.84 -1.88 5.65
N GLY A 204 7.26 -2.98 5.19
CA GLY A 204 7.95 -3.92 4.31
C GLY A 204 8.37 -3.28 2.98
N LEU A 205 7.54 -2.37 2.45
CA LEU A 205 7.85 -1.59 1.26
C LEU A 205 9.09 -0.72 1.47
N GLU A 206 9.12 0.09 2.53
CA GLU A 206 10.27 0.94 2.83
C GLU A 206 11.54 0.14 3.10
N GLU A 207 11.44 -0.98 3.82
CA GLU A 207 12.57 -1.89 4.06
C GLU A 207 13.11 -2.51 2.77
N SER A 208 12.23 -2.79 1.79
CA SER A 208 12.61 -3.40 0.52
C SER A 208 13.43 -2.48 -0.39
N LYS A 209 13.34 -1.15 -0.21
CA LYS A 209 14.05 -0.16 -1.04
C LYS A 209 15.56 -0.33 -1.07
N ARG A 210 16.14 -0.85 0.03
CA ARG A 210 17.58 -1.17 0.12
C ARG A 210 18.03 -2.21 -0.91
N HIS A 211 17.11 -2.95 -1.52
CA HIS A 211 17.37 -3.98 -2.53
C HIS A 211 17.13 -3.48 -3.96
N ILE A 212 16.71 -2.23 -4.16
CA ILE A 212 16.47 -1.68 -5.49
C ILE A 212 17.81 -1.22 -6.08
N ALA A 213 18.28 -1.94 -7.10
CA ALA A 213 19.55 -1.65 -7.76
C ALA A 213 19.43 -0.55 -8.83
N SER A 214 18.31 -0.53 -9.56
CA SER A 214 18.06 0.41 -10.64
C SER A 214 17.61 1.77 -10.10
N PRO A 215 18.32 2.88 -10.40
CA PRO A 215 17.85 4.22 -10.06
C PRO A 215 16.51 4.58 -10.71
N GLU A 216 16.22 4.03 -11.89
CA GLU A 216 14.94 4.24 -12.57
C GLU A 216 13.78 3.62 -11.79
N ASP A 217 13.95 2.38 -11.32
CA ASP A 217 12.93 1.70 -10.50
C ASP A 217 12.73 2.40 -9.17
N ALA A 218 13.81 2.86 -8.53
CA ALA A 218 13.74 3.62 -7.29
C ALA A 218 13.03 4.98 -7.49
N LEU A 219 13.29 5.66 -8.61
CA LEU A 219 12.61 6.89 -8.99
C LEU A 219 11.12 6.66 -9.26
N ALA A 220 10.79 5.63 -10.04
CA ALA A 220 9.42 5.25 -10.35
C ALA A 220 8.63 4.96 -9.08
N LEU A 221 9.17 4.10 -8.19
CA LEU A 221 8.54 3.78 -6.92
C LEU A 221 8.35 5.02 -6.04
N GLY A 222 9.40 5.82 -5.86
CA GLY A 222 9.32 7.04 -5.04
C GLY A 222 8.27 8.03 -5.58
N THR A 223 8.19 8.18 -6.90
CA THR A 223 7.18 9.04 -7.55
C THR A 223 5.77 8.51 -7.34
N ALA A 224 5.57 7.20 -7.48
CA ALA A 224 4.28 6.57 -7.23
C ALA A 224 3.85 6.74 -5.77
N GLN A 225 4.75 6.51 -4.81
CA GLN A 225 4.47 6.69 -3.39
C GLN A 225 4.10 8.14 -3.06
N GLU A 226 4.84 9.11 -3.60
CA GLU A 226 4.54 10.53 -3.39
C GLU A 226 3.15 10.90 -3.90
N ALA A 227 2.80 10.45 -5.11
CA ALA A 227 1.49 10.73 -5.70
C ALA A 227 0.34 10.08 -4.92
N VAL A 228 0.47 8.79 -4.54
CA VAL A 228 -0.55 8.07 -3.76
C VAL A 228 -0.72 8.68 -2.38
N LEU A 229 0.38 8.95 -1.66
CA LEU A 229 0.32 9.53 -0.32
C LEU A 229 -0.19 10.97 -0.36
N ALA A 230 0.16 11.77 -1.36
CA ALA A 230 -0.39 13.12 -1.51
C ALA A 230 -1.91 13.06 -1.68
N ALA A 231 -2.41 12.27 -2.64
CA ALA A 231 -3.84 12.10 -2.90
C ALA A 231 -4.58 11.55 -1.68
N PHE A 232 -4.03 10.53 -1.01
CA PHE A 232 -4.63 9.96 0.20
C PHE A 232 -4.69 10.97 1.34
N LEU A 233 -3.59 11.69 1.61
CA LEU A 233 -3.52 12.66 2.69
C LEU A 233 -4.42 13.87 2.43
N ASP A 234 -4.55 14.33 1.17
CA ASP A 234 -5.54 15.35 0.80
C ASP A 234 -6.97 14.86 1.05
N ALA A 235 -7.27 13.62 0.69
CA ALA A 235 -8.60 13.06 0.82
C ALA A 235 -9.02 12.89 2.29
N VAL A 236 -8.16 12.32 3.14
CA VAL A 236 -8.49 12.14 4.56
C VAL A 236 -8.56 13.46 5.32
N ASP A 237 -7.78 14.45 4.92
CA ASP A 237 -7.84 15.81 5.47
C ASP A 237 -9.18 16.48 5.12
N GLY A 238 -9.53 16.47 3.83
CA GLY A 238 -10.81 17.01 3.35
C GLY A 238 -12.04 16.31 3.92
N ALA A 239 -11.91 15.03 4.30
CA ALA A 239 -12.97 14.27 4.94
C ALA A 239 -13.01 14.41 6.48
N GLY A 240 -12.09 15.16 7.09
CA GLY A 240 -11.98 15.24 8.56
C GLY A 240 -11.61 13.90 9.22
N ARG A 241 -10.92 13.01 8.48
CA ARG A 241 -10.57 11.64 8.87
C ARG A 241 -9.05 11.43 8.95
N ARG A 242 -8.34 12.43 9.48
CA ARG A 242 -6.86 12.39 9.68
C ARG A 242 -6.41 11.18 10.53
N ASP A 243 -7.30 10.61 11.35
CA ASP A 243 -7.07 9.37 12.11
C ASP A 243 -6.68 8.19 11.21
N LEU A 244 -7.22 8.14 9.99
CA LEU A 244 -6.92 7.08 9.02
C LEU A 244 -5.46 7.11 8.52
N ALA A 245 -4.74 8.23 8.68
CA ALA A 245 -3.33 8.32 8.32
C ALA A 245 -2.38 7.79 9.41
N GLY A 246 -2.88 7.45 10.59
CA GLY A 246 -2.06 7.00 11.74
C GLY A 246 -1.19 5.78 11.45
N PHE A 247 -1.58 4.92 10.49
CA PHE A 247 -0.76 3.77 10.08
C PHE A 247 0.61 4.17 9.54
N LEU A 248 0.75 5.36 8.93
CA LEU A 248 2.03 5.85 8.41
C LEU A 248 3.03 6.08 9.55
N LEU A 249 2.57 6.64 10.68
CA LEU A 249 3.39 6.86 11.86
C LEU A 249 3.81 5.52 12.49
N GLU A 250 2.88 4.57 12.61
CA GLU A 250 3.16 3.22 13.11
C GLU A 250 4.15 2.44 12.22
N ALA A 251 4.04 2.60 10.90
CA ALA A 251 4.97 2.01 9.94
C ALA A 251 6.37 2.64 10.08
N ALA A 252 6.44 3.97 10.25
CA ALA A 252 7.68 4.74 10.31
C ALA A 252 8.53 4.48 11.56
N ARG A 253 7.92 4.19 12.72
CA ARG A 253 8.65 4.07 14.00
C ARG A 253 9.93 3.20 13.95
N PRO A 254 9.87 1.92 13.57
CA PRO A 254 11.08 1.08 13.50
C PRO A 254 12.01 1.43 12.34
N LEU A 255 11.53 2.16 11.34
CA LEU A 255 12.34 2.58 10.20
C LEU A 255 13.27 3.73 10.60
N LEU A 256 12.77 4.70 11.38
CA LEU A 256 13.53 5.90 11.76
C LEU A 256 14.67 5.64 12.75
N GLU A 257 14.68 4.49 13.41
CA GLU A 257 15.81 4.02 14.23
C GLU A 257 17.01 3.55 13.38
N GLN A 258 16.81 3.40 12.06
CA GLN A 258 17.84 2.98 11.12
C GLN A 258 18.47 4.20 10.41
N PRO A 259 19.72 4.12 9.95
CA PRO A 259 20.34 5.24 9.24
C PRO A 259 19.66 5.49 7.88
N ALA A 260 19.59 6.77 7.48
CA ALA A 260 18.96 7.18 6.22
C ALA A 260 19.56 6.49 4.99
N THR A 261 20.85 6.12 5.03
CA THR A 261 21.55 5.43 3.94
C THR A 261 20.90 4.12 3.53
N ARG A 262 20.13 3.45 4.41
CA ARG A 262 19.45 2.19 4.08
C ARG A 262 18.49 2.31 2.90
N TRP A 263 17.86 3.46 2.71
CA TRP A 263 16.89 3.67 1.62
C TRP A 263 17.52 3.66 0.23
N VAL A 264 18.84 3.82 0.15
CA VAL A 264 19.59 3.97 -1.11
C VAL A 264 20.78 3.02 -1.20
N GLU A 265 20.94 2.13 -0.22
CA GLU A 265 22.06 1.18 -0.10
C GLU A 265 22.22 0.30 -1.34
N GLY A 266 21.10 -0.09 -1.97
CA GLY A 266 21.09 -0.95 -3.15
C GLY A 266 21.44 -0.25 -4.46
N LEU A 267 21.40 1.09 -4.53
CA LEU A 267 21.52 1.81 -5.80
C LEU A 267 22.88 1.54 -6.46
N SER A 268 22.84 1.16 -7.74
CA SER A 268 24.06 0.83 -8.48
C SER A 268 25.06 1.98 -8.52
N SER A 269 26.31 1.70 -8.12
CA SER A 269 27.43 2.64 -8.21
C SER A 269 27.85 2.96 -9.65
N SER A 270 27.45 2.12 -10.63
CA SER A 270 27.72 2.35 -12.05
C SER A 270 26.82 3.41 -12.69
N ALA A 271 25.70 3.75 -12.06
CA ALA A 271 24.80 4.79 -12.57
C ALA A 271 25.39 6.19 -12.38
N THR A 272 24.94 7.15 -13.19
CA THR A 272 25.40 8.55 -13.09
C THR A 272 25.05 9.17 -11.74
N LEU A 273 25.89 10.10 -11.26
CA LEU A 273 25.66 10.77 -9.98
C LEU A 273 24.29 11.47 -9.93
N SER A 274 23.91 12.15 -11.02
CA SER A 274 22.61 12.83 -11.14
C SER A 274 21.43 11.86 -11.04
N SER A 275 21.53 10.70 -11.69
CA SER A 275 20.51 9.65 -11.63
C SER A 275 20.35 9.11 -10.21
N ARG A 276 21.47 8.78 -9.53
CA ARG A 276 21.42 8.33 -8.13
C ARG A 276 20.89 9.41 -7.19
N ALA A 277 21.28 10.67 -7.36
CA ALA A 277 20.78 11.78 -6.54
C ALA A 277 19.28 12.00 -6.72
N THR A 278 18.76 11.79 -7.92
CA THR A 278 17.33 11.87 -8.22
C THR A 278 16.57 10.69 -7.60
N ALA A 279 17.10 9.48 -7.73
CA ALA A 279 16.56 8.28 -7.09
C ALA A 279 16.56 8.40 -5.55
N ALA A 280 17.62 8.92 -4.94
CA ALA A 280 17.71 9.14 -3.50
C ALA A 280 16.67 10.14 -2.99
N ARG A 281 16.46 11.25 -3.72
CA ARG A 281 15.37 12.19 -3.42
C ARG A 281 14.01 11.53 -3.54
N ALA A 282 13.77 10.74 -4.58
CA ALA A 282 12.52 10.03 -4.75
C ALA A 282 12.28 8.98 -3.64
N ALA A 283 13.31 8.26 -3.22
CA ALA A 283 13.24 7.27 -2.14
C ALA A 283 12.74 7.87 -0.80
N ALA A 284 12.98 9.17 -0.57
CA ALA A 284 12.52 9.91 0.59
C ALA A 284 11.02 10.33 0.55
N ALA A 285 10.24 9.90 -0.46
CA ALA A 285 8.82 10.26 -0.60
C ALA A 285 7.98 9.96 0.67
N PHE A 286 8.13 8.78 1.25
CA PHE A 286 7.46 8.39 2.49
C PHE A 286 7.83 9.32 3.66
N LEU A 287 9.12 9.64 3.82
CA LEU A 287 9.59 10.54 4.88
C LEU A 287 9.04 11.96 4.72
N ARG A 288 8.94 12.47 3.48
CA ARG A 288 8.30 13.76 3.19
C ARG A 288 6.81 13.76 3.57
N ALA A 289 6.10 12.67 3.31
CA ALA A 289 4.70 12.54 3.71
C ALA A 289 4.54 12.66 5.24
N LEU A 290 5.48 12.14 6.04
CA LEU A 290 5.48 12.32 7.50
C LEU A 290 5.62 13.80 7.91
N GLY A 291 6.30 14.62 7.11
CA GLY A 291 6.36 16.08 7.31
C GLY A 291 4.98 16.74 7.24
N ARG A 292 4.06 16.21 6.41
CA ARG A 292 2.67 16.68 6.40
C ARG A 292 1.94 16.32 7.69
N LEU A 293 2.13 15.10 8.20
CA LEU A 293 1.55 14.67 9.49
C LEU A 293 2.12 15.50 10.65
N SER A 294 3.38 15.94 10.58
CA SER A 294 3.96 16.85 11.56
C SER A 294 3.23 18.21 11.60
N ARG A 295 2.79 18.72 10.45
CA ARG A 295 2.01 19.97 10.40
C ARG A 295 0.64 19.76 11.01
N TRP A 296 -0.03 18.65 10.70
CA TRP A 296 -1.29 18.29 11.34
C TRP A 296 -1.13 18.16 12.86
N ASP A 297 -0.06 17.54 13.36
CA ASP A 297 0.21 17.47 14.81
C ASP A 297 0.30 18.87 15.43
N ALA A 298 1.03 19.80 14.80
CA ALA A 298 1.13 21.18 15.25
C ALA A 298 -0.23 21.92 15.21
N GLU A 299 -1.04 21.70 14.17
CA GLU A 299 -2.41 22.24 14.07
C GLU A 299 -3.29 21.72 15.22
N HIS A 300 -3.28 20.41 15.49
CA HIS A 300 -4.07 19.82 16.58
C HIS A 300 -3.64 20.35 17.96
N ARG A 301 -2.35 20.64 18.18
CA ARG A 301 -1.86 21.29 19.42
C ARG A 301 -2.34 22.73 19.57
N ALA A 302 -2.65 23.40 18.47
CA ALA A 302 -3.12 24.78 18.47
C ALA A 302 -4.64 24.90 18.70
N VAL A 303 -5.39 23.80 18.58
CA VAL A 303 -6.83 23.75 18.85
C VAL A 303 -7.09 24.05 20.32
N ARG A 304 -7.99 25.00 20.59
CA ARG A 304 -8.31 25.45 21.94
C ARG A 304 -9.40 24.56 22.55
N PHE A 305 -9.46 24.52 23.89
CA PHE A 305 -10.43 23.71 24.63
C PHE A 305 -11.90 23.98 24.28
N PHE A 306 -12.21 25.17 23.77
CA PHE A 306 -13.57 25.59 23.44
C PHE A 306 -13.90 25.51 21.94
N ASP A 307 -12.98 24.98 21.12
CA ASP A 307 -13.25 24.76 19.70
C ASP A 307 -13.98 23.42 19.51
N ASP A 308 -14.91 23.35 18.55
CA ASP A 308 -15.74 22.16 18.31
C ASP A 308 -14.91 20.90 17.99
N ASP A 309 -13.72 21.07 17.42
CA ASP A 309 -12.81 19.98 17.05
C ASP A 309 -11.84 19.56 18.17
N TYR A 310 -11.97 20.11 19.39
CA TYR A 310 -11.04 19.86 20.48
C TYR A 310 -10.88 18.36 20.82
N ASP A 311 -11.98 17.62 20.96
CA ASP A 311 -11.95 16.21 21.33
C ASP A 311 -11.25 15.35 20.26
N ALA A 312 -11.53 15.62 18.98
CA ALA A 312 -10.88 14.95 17.87
C ALA A 312 -9.37 15.27 17.83
N ALA A 313 -9.00 16.54 18.04
CA ALA A 313 -7.61 16.97 18.12
C ALA A 313 -6.86 16.31 19.27
N GLN A 314 -7.43 16.29 20.49
CA GLN A 314 -6.81 15.63 21.65
C GLN A 314 -6.64 14.12 21.44
N HIS A 315 -7.60 13.49 20.78
CA HIS A 315 -7.46 12.08 20.42
C HIS A 315 -6.28 11.86 19.48
N LEU A 316 -6.18 12.61 18.38
CA LEU A 316 -5.08 12.47 17.43
C LEU A 316 -3.72 12.71 18.10
N LEU A 317 -3.63 13.73 18.97
CA LEU A 317 -2.43 13.98 19.77
C LEU A 317 -2.07 12.80 20.67
N SER A 318 -3.06 12.20 21.36
CA SER A 318 -2.84 11.03 22.21
C SER A 318 -2.29 9.84 21.41
N GLU A 319 -2.86 9.58 20.24
CA GLU A 319 -2.45 8.49 19.36
C GLU A 319 -1.04 8.70 18.79
N TRP A 320 -0.73 9.93 18.41
CA TRP A 320 0.53 10.28 17.76
C TRP A 320 1.66 10.59 18.75
N ASN A 321 1.34 10.74 20.04
CA ASN A 321 2.29 11.06 21.10
C ASN A 321 3.50 10.11 21.13
N ALA A 322 3.27 8.82 20.93
CA ALA A 322 4.36 7.85 20.93
C ALA A 322 5.27 7.90 19.68
N PHE A 323 4.91 8.67 18.65
CA PHE A 323 5.81 9.07 17.57
C PHE A 323 6.50 10.40 17.92
N GLY A 324 5.70 11.40 18.31
CA GLY A 324 6.14 12.66 18.89
C GLY A 324 7.02 13.53 18.00
N GLU A 325 7.41 14.69 18.53
CA GLU A 325 8.26 15.67 17.83
C GLU A 325 9.62 15.07 17.43
N ALA A 326 10.18 14.22 18.29
CA ALA A 326 11.45 13.54 18.01
C ALA A 326 11.35 12.64 16.76
N GLY A 327 10.24 11.90 16.60
CA GLY A 327 10.00 11.09 15.40
C GLY A 327 9.88 11.95 14.15
N PHE A 328 9.11 13.04 14.20
CA PHE A 328 8.97 13.95 13.05
C PHE A 328 10.29 14.60 12.65
N ARG A 329 11.08 15.08 13.63
CA ARG A 329 12.39 15.67 13.38
C ARG A 329 13.35 14.68 12.73
N ARG A 330 13.40 13.43 13.21
CA ARG A 330 14.23 12.37 12.59
C ARG A 330 13.80 12.07 11.15
N ALA A 331 12.49 12.03 10.88
CA ALA A 331 12.01 11.83 9.51
C ALA A 331 12.46 12.95 8.57
N GLU A 332 12.38 14.20 9.02
CA GLU A 332 12.86 15.36 8.26
C GLU A 332 14.37 15.31 8.04
N ASP A 333 15.15 14.99 9.07
CA ASP A 333 16.60 14.88 8.99
C ASP A 333 17.02 13.77 8.02
N HIS A 334 16.36 12.61 8.05
CA HIS A 334 16.60 11.52 7.08
C HIS A 334 16.26 11.93 5.65
N ALA A 335 15.14 12.63 5.45
CA ALA A 335 14.76 13.14 4.13
C ALA A 335 15.80 14.15 3.59
N ARG A 336 16.30 15.04 4.46
CA ARG A 336 17.34 16.02 4.14
C ARG A 336 18.68 15.36 3.83
N GLN A 337 19.06 14.34 4.60
CA GLN A 337 20.26 13.53 4.34
C GLN A 337 20.19 12.86 2.97
N LEU A 338 19.08 12.20 2.63
CA LEU A 338 18.89 11.58 1.31
C LEU A 338 18.93 12.58 0.16
N ALA A 339 18.44 13.81 0.37
CA ALA A 339 18.49 14.86 -0.64
C ALA A 339 19.91 15.43 -0.87
N THR A 340 20.81 15.31 0.10
CA THR A 340 22.13 15.96 0.09
C THR A 340 23.31 15.00 -0.05
N ALA A 341 23.18 13.75 0.41
CA ALA A 341 24.29 12.79 0.54
C ALA A 341 25.06 12.50 -0.76
N LEU A 342 24.39 12.56 -1.91
CA LEU A 342 25.00 12.27 -3.21
C LEU A 342 25.53 13.51 -3.93
N THR A 343 25.18 14.70 -3.48
CA THR A 343 25.67 15.96 -4.06
C THR A 343 27.02 16.36 -3.44
N SER A 344 27.20 16.08 -2.15
CA SER A 344 28.40 16.42 -1.38
C SER A 344 29.63 15.58 -1.74
N ALA A 345 29.44 14.35 -2.23
CA ALA A 345 30.52 13.46 -2.64
C ALA A 345 31.27 13.92 -3.90
N SER A 346 30.73 14.89 -4.65
CA SER A 346 31.34 15.44 -5.87
C SER A 346 32.36 16.56 -5.61
N GLY A 347 32.47 17.07 -4.37
CA GLY A 347 33.39 18.17 -4.03
C GLY A 347 34.76 17.74 -3.50
N ALA A 348 34.97 16.44 -3.28
CA ALA A 348 36.22 15.89 -2.74
C ALA A 348 37.02 15.14 -3.82
N SER A 349 37.43 15.83 -4.88
CA SER A 349 38.42 15.29 -5.83
C SER A 349 39.80 15.92 -5.60
N ALA A 350 40.68 15.10 -5.01
CA ALA A 350 42.12 15.00 -5.24
C ALA A 350 42.96 16.28 -5.20
N THR A 351 43.51 16.59 -4.02
CA THR A 351 44.84 17.23 -3.93
C THR A 351 45.86 16.21 -4.47
N PRO A 352 46.56 16.48 -5.59
CA PRO A 352 47.60 15.58 -6.06
C PRO A 352 48.75 15.53 -5.04
N PRO A 353 49.40 14.37 -4.84
CA PRO A 353 50.56 14.28 -3.95
C PRO A 353 51.70 15.15 -4.47
N PRO A 354 52.51 15.76 -3.59
CA PRO A 354 53.64 16.57 -4.01
C PRO A 354 54.66 15.71 -4.75
N SER A 355 55.00 16.16 -5.96
CA SER A 355 56.06 15.59 -6.79
C SER A 355 57.39 15.67 -6.06
N SER A 356 57.91 14.54 -5.57
CA SER A 356 59.26 14.45 -5.01
C SER A 356 60.28 14.52 -6.15
N ALA A 357 60.78 15.72 -6.40
CA ALA A 357 61.99 15.95 -7.17
C ALA A 357 63.22 15.54 -6.36
N GLY A 358 64.09 14.73 -6.98
CA GLY A 358 65.54 14.81 -6.81
C GLY A 358 66.16 14.01 -5.69
N SER A 359 66.83 12.92 -6.06
CA SER A 359 68.14 12.58 -5.47
C SER A 359 69.01 11.97 -6.56
N ALA A 360 69.86 12.83 -7.13
CA ALA A 360 71.13 12.45 -7.73
C ALA A 360 72.18 12.60 -6.65
N SER A 361 72.92 11.53 -6.35
CA SER A 361 74.32 11.46 -5.89
C SER A 361 74.66 10.01 -5.57
#